data_AF-A0AAU5KUS2-F1
#
_entry.id   AF-A0AAU5KUS2-F1
#
_cell.length_a   1.000
_cell.length_b   1.000
_cell.length_c   1.000
_cell.angle_alpha   90.00
_cell.angle_beta   90.00
_cell.angle_gamma   90.00
#
_symmetry.space_group_name_H-M   'P 1'
#
loop_
_entity.id
_entity.type
_entity.pdbx_description
1 polymer ?
#
loop_
_entity_poly.entity_id
_entity_poly.type
_entity_poly.pdbx_seq_one_letter_code
_entity_poly.pdbx_strand_id
1 'polypeptide(L)'
;MARLLVRPGIDPDEPDVPVVALLVDPDGPPAERAVARLGTHCYEGDGVLHLVRTDGWAERALAGDRLLVEVAVYPAPLDRAGVDLAAFTGRSSVDPEAVLVLRAGAAVEPELYARAAPATVVFTAGPDETLDDLLAGGEAWPMVLAPPPEH
;
A
#
# COMPACT_ATOMS: atom_id res chain seq x y z
N MET A 1 9.50 -9.10 -4.22
CA MET A 1 8.05 -9.26 -4.35
C MET A 1 7.45 -8.66 -3.11
N ALA A 2 6.53 -7.70 -3.27
CA ALA A 2 5.95 -7.00 -2.13
C ALA A 2 5.31 -7.99 -1.15
N ARG A 3 5.58 -7.77 0.13
CA ARG A 3 5.06 -8.62 1.22
C ARG A 3 3.78 -7.98 1.75
N LEU A 4 2.72 -8.78 1.88
CA LEU A 4 1.42 -8.35 2.38
C LEU A 4 1.16 -9.00 3.73
N LEU A 5 0.84 -8.19 4.75
CA LEU A 5 0.52 -8.63 6.10
C LEU A 5 -0.79 -7.99 6.58
N VAL A 6 -1.49 -8.65 7.50
CA VAL A 6 -2.61 -8.09 8.24
C VAL A 6 -2.37 -8.35 9.72
N ARG A 7 -2.20 -7.29 10.52
CA ARG A 7 -1.97 -7.46 11.96
C ARG A 7 -2.34 -6.22 12.78
N PRO A 8 -2.66 -6.39 14.06
CA PRO A 8 -2.74 -5.28 15.02
C PRO A 8 -1.36 -4.72 15.38
N GLY A 9 -1.35 -3.60 16.09
CA GLY A 9 -0.16 -2.94 16.63
C GLY A 9 0.64 -2.10 15.64
N ILE A 10 0.08 -1.81 14.46
CA ILE A 10 0.68 -0.90 13.47
C ILE A 10 0.29 0.55 13.77
N ASP A 11 -0.99 0.78 14.06
CA ASP A 11 -1.48 2.09 14.49
C ASP A 11 -1.32 2.21 16.01
N PRO A 12 -0.51 3.16 16.52
CA PRO A 12 -0.32 3.34 17.95
C PRO A 12 -1.55 3.92 18.66
N ASP A 13 -2.43 4.63 17.96
CA ASP A 13 -3.66 5.21 18.52
C ASP A 13 -4.78 4.16 18.58
N GLU A 14 -4.74 3.17 17.67
CA GLU A 14 -5.67 2.04 17.62
C GLU A 14 -4.94 0.67 17.62
N PRO A 15 -4.21 0.33 18.68
CA PRO A 15 -3.29 -0.83 18.67
C PRO A 15 -3.99 -2.18 18.49
N ASP A 16 -5.27 -2.28 18.85
CA ASP A 16 -6.05 -3.51 18.71
C ASP A 16 -6.70 -3.66 17.32
N VAL A 17 -6.70 -2.61 16.50
CA VAL A 17 -7.29 -2.63 15.16
C VAL A 17 -6.28 -3.22 14.18
N PRO A 18 -6.61 -4.31 13.47
CA PRO A 18 -5.72 -4.85 12.46
C PRO A 18 -5.55 -3.88 11.30
N VAL A 19 -4.34 -3.76 10.77
CA VAL A 19 -4.04 -2.95 9.60
C VAL A 19 -3.48 -3.84 8.50
N VAL A 20 -3.90 -3.57 7.27
CA VAL A 20 -3.31 -4.19 6.08
C VAL A 20 -2.05 -3.44 5.72
N ALA A 21 -0.90 -4.11 5.79
CA ALA A 21 0.40 -3.54 5.52
C ALA A 21 1.05 -4.17 4.27
N LEU A 22 1.60 -3.32 3.42
CA LEU A 22 2.47 -3.69 2.31
C LEU A 22 3.90 -3.29 2.65
N LEU A 23 4.86 -4.20 2.46
CA LEU A 23 6.28 -3.88 2.48
C LEU A 23 6.80 -3.95 1.05
N VAL A 24 7.35 -2.84 0.57
CA VAL A 24 7.91 -2.69 -0.78
C VAL A 24 9.39 -2.39 -0.71
N ASP A 25 10.17 -3.10 -1.52
CA ASP A 25 11.60 -2.87 -1.64
C ASP A 25 11.87 -1.69 -2.61
N PRO A 26 12.47 -0.58 -2.14
CA PRO A 26 12.78 0.57 -3.00
C PRO A 26 13.83 0.25 -4.09
N ASP A 27 14.61 -0.81 -3.91
CA ASP A 27 15.58 -1.34 -4.88
C ASP A 27 15.06 -2.60 -5.62
N GLY A 28 13.82 -3.00 -5.31
CA GLY A 28 13.17 -4.19 -5.83
C GLY A 28 12.71 -4.07 -7.30
N PRO A 29 11.78 -4.94 -7.74
CA PRO A 29 11.19 -4.90 -9.08
C PRO A 29 10.46 -3.57 -9.40
N PRO A 30 10.21 -3.26 -10.68
CA PRO A 30 9.60 -1.98 -11.09
C PRO A 30 8.33 -1.57 -10.33
N ALA A 31 7.46 -2.52 -10.00
CA ALA A 31 6.24 -2.29 -9.24
C ALA A 31 6.51 -1.77 -7.82
N GLU A 32 7.47 -2.36 -7.11
CA GLU A 32 7.83 -1.97 -5.74
C GLU A 32 8.52 -0.60 -5.74
N ARG A 33 9.42 -0.36 -6.70
CA ARG A 33 10.07 0.94 -6.87
C ARG A 33 9.09 2.05 -7.22
N ALA A 34 8.09 1.75 -8.05
CA ALA A 34 7.05 2.72 -8.41
C ALA A 34 6.28 3.17 -7.17
N VAL A 35 5.86 2.22 -6.33
CA VAL A 35 5.17 2.53 -5.07
C VAL A 35 6.08 3.27 -4.08
N ALA A 36 7.33 2.86 -3.95
CA ALA A 36 8.30 3.55 -3.08
C ALA A 36 8.52 5.02 -3.50
N ARG A 37 8.57 5.30 -4.81
CA ARG A 37 8.74 6.67 -5.33
C ARG A 37 7.54 7.58 -5.08
N LEU A 38 6.32 7.03 -5.07
CA LEU A 38 5.10 7.81 -4.78
C LEU A 38 5.14 8.50 -3.43
N GLY A 39 5.84 7.93 -2.44
CA GLY A 39 6.01 8.55 -1.12
C GLY A 39 6.58 9.98 -1.19
N THR A 40 7.43 10.27 -2.18
CA THR A 40 8.03 11.61 -2.36
C THR A 40 7.05 12.69 -2.83
N HIS A 41 5.85 12.30 -3.25
CA HIS A 41 4.78 13.17 -3.71
C HIS A 41 3.55 13.14 -2.79
N CYS A 42 3.64 12.45 -1.66
CA CYS A 42 2.58 12.36 -0.68
C CYS A 42 2.54 13.59 0.23
N TYR A 43 1.40 13.78 0.88
CA TYR A 43 1.22 14.81 1.90
C TYR A 43 1.70 14.30 3.26
N GLU A 44 2.60 15.03 3.92
CA GLU A 44 3.05 14.72 5.28
C GLU A 44 1.99 15.16 6.32
N GLY A 45 1.58 14.24 7.20
CA GLY A 45 0.65 14.53 8.29
C GLY A 45 0.68 13.42 9.34
N ASP A 46 0.54 13.78 10.62
CA ASP A 46 0.39 12.82 11.73
C ASP A 46 1.44 11.70 11.77
N GLY A 47 2.69 12.00 11.37
CA GLY A 47 3.80 11.04 11.35
C GLY A 47 3.77 10.04 10.19
N VAL A 48 2.91 10.24 9.20
CA VAL A 48 2.76 9.39 8.02
C VAL A 48 2.73 10.21 6.72
N LEU A 49 2.82 9.50 5.59
CA LEU A 49 2.71 10.07 4.24
C LEU A 49 1.34 9.69 3.65
N HIS A 50 0.47 10.64 3.36
CA HIS A 50 -0.81 10.37 2.75
C HIS A 50 -0.73 10.48 1.22
N LEU A 51 -1.01 9.38 0.51
CA LEU A 51 -1.41 9.48 -0.89
C LEU A 51 -2.87 9.92 -0.94
N VAL A 52 -3.13 11.10 -1.48
CA VAL A 52 -4.49 11.64 -1.58
C VAL A 52 -5.33 10.70 -2.45
N ARG A 53 -6.57 10.42 -2.02
CA ARG A 53 -7.46 9.46 -2.71
C ARG A 53 -7.71 9.79 -4.18
N THR A 54 -7.61 11.07 -4.56
CA THR A 54 -7.73 11.54 -5.95
C THR A 54 -6.53 11.21 -6.82
N ASP A 55 -5.42 10.79 -6.23
CA ASP A 55 -4.17 10.48 -6.91
C ASP A 55 -3.96 8.97 -6.98
N GLY A 56 -4.40 8.24 -5.94
CA GLY A 56 -4.43 6.78 -5.93
C GLY A 56 -5.06 6.20 -4.66
N TRP A 57 -5.28 4.89 -4.67
CA TRP A 57 -5.91 4.13 -3.58
C TRP A 57 -5.42 2.66 -3.58
N ALA A 58 -5.81 1.94 -2.54
CA ALA A 58 -5.64 0.49 -2.47
C ALA A 58 -6.99 -0.22 -2.69
N GLU A 59 -7.05 -1.08 -3.71
CA GLU A 59 -8.16 -2.03 -3.91
C GLU A 59 -7.87 -3.31 -3.15
N ARG A 60 -8.89 -3.85 -2.48
CA ARG A 60 -8.77 -5.09 -1.72
C ARG A 60 -9.84 -6.07 -2.12
N ALA A 61 -9.45 -7.32 -2.31
CA ALA A 61 -10.38 -8.42 -2.57
C ALA A 61 -9.97 -9.64 -1.75
N LEU A 62 -10.92 -10.20 -1.00
CA LEU A 62 -10.72 -11.46 -0.27
C LEU A 62 -11.45 -12.59 -1.01
N ALA A 63 -10.72 -13.66 -1.32
CA ALA A 63 -11.27 -14.89 -1.89
C ALA A 63 -10.87 -16.08 -1.01
N GLY A 64 -11.79 -16.54 -0.17
CA GLY A 64 -11.48 -17.52 0.88
C GLY A 64 -10.54 -16.91 1.92
N ASP A 65 -9.36 -17.50 2.08
CA ASP A 65 -8.28 -17.02 2.96
C ASP A 65 -7.23 -16.18 2.21
N ARG A 66 -7.42 -15.93 0.91
CA ARG A 66 -6.45 -15.19 0.09
C ARG A 66 -6.88 -13.74 -0.07
N LEU A 67 -6.15 -12.85 0.60
CA LEU A 67 -6.27 -11.41 0.41
C LEU A 67 -5.41 -10.98 -0.77
N LEU A 68 -6.01 -10.23 -1.68
CA LEU A 68 -5.34 -9.50 -2.74
C LEU A 68 -5.42 -8.01 -2.43
N VAL A 69 -4.29 -7.32 -2.57
CA VAL A 69 -4.21 -5.86 -2.54
C VAL A 69 -3.59 -5.37 -3.84
N GLU A 70 -4.29 -4.46 -4.50
CA GLU A 70 -3.83 -3.79 -5.71
C GLU A 70 -3.71 -2.29 -5.44
N VAL A 71 -2.60 -1.68 -5.87
CA VAL A 71 -2.41 -0.23 -5.75
C VAL A 71 -2.75 0.40 -7.10
N ALA A 72 -3.82 1.19 -7.11
CA ALA A 72 -4.31 1.91 -8.27
C ALA A 72 -3.91 3.38 -8.16
N VAL A 73 -3.31 3.92 -9.21
CA VAL A 73 -2.81 5.30 -9.22
C VAL A 73 -3.08 5.92 -10.59
N TYR A 74 -3.53 7.17 -10.61
CA TYR A 74 -3.70 7.87 -11.87
C TYR A 74 -2.34 8.15 -12.56
N PRO A 75 -2.31 8.31 -13.89
CA PRO A 75 -1.07 8.53 -14.62
C PRO A 75 -0.27 9.76 -14.19
N ALA A 76 -0.92 10.86 -13.81
CA ALA A 76 -0.24 12.13 -13.52
C ALA A 76 0.68 12.07 -12.28
N PRO A 77 0.26 11.53 -11.12
CA PRO A 77 1.16 11.27 -9.99
C PRO A 77 2.36 10.37 -10.34
N LEU A 78 2.15 9.33 -11.16
CA LEU A 78 3.20 8.40 -11.58
C LEU A 78 4.25 9.06 -12.49
N ASP A 79 3.81 9.89 -13.43
CA ASP A 79 4.70 10.66 -14.29
C ASP A 79 5.57 11.64 -13.48
N ARG A 80 4.97 12.33 -12.50
CA ARG A 80 5.69 13.21 -11.56
C ARG A 80 6.73 12.46 -10.74
N ALA A 81 6.43 11.21 -10.36
CA ALA A 81 7.33 10.30 -9.66
C ALA A 81 8.40 9.66 -10.57
N GLY A 82 8.43 10.01 -11.87
CA GLY A 82 9.36 9.45 -12.84
C GLY A 82 9.19 7.95 -13.06
N VAL A 83 7.96 7.46 -12.97
CA VAL A 83 7.60 6.05 -13.21
C VAL A 83 7.31 5.84 -14.69
N ASP A 84 7.91 4.81 -15.29
CA ASP A 84 7.62 4.41 -16.67
C ASP A 84 6.23 3.75 -16.76
N LEU A 85 5.24 4.52 -17.20
CA LEU A 85 3.86 4.06 -17.37
C LEU A 85 3.71 2.91 -18.36
N ALA A 86 4.61 2.78 -19.35
CA ALA A 86 4.53 1.70 -20.32
C ALA A 86 4.78 0.32 -19.69
N ALA A 87 5.42 0.27 -18.53
CA ALA A 87 5.63 -0.95 -17.76
C ALA A 87 4.35 -1.48 -17.08
N PHE A 88 3.27 -0.69 -17.04
CA PHE A 88 2.05 -0.99 -16.28
C PHE A 88 0.80 -0.99 -17.17
N THR A 89 0.41 -2.18 -17.61
CA THR A 89 -0.75 -2.39 -18.50
C THR A 89 -2.06 -2.65 -17.75
N GLY A 90 -1.99 -3.01 -16.47
CA GLY A 90 -3.16 -3.24 -15.63
C GLY A 90 -3.97 -1.95 -15.40
N ARG A 91 -5.29 -2.10 -15.28
CA ARG A 91 -6.22 -1.00 -14.98
C ARG A 91 -7.10 -1.38 -13.81
N SER A 92 -7.42 -0.37 -13.01
CA SER A 92 -8.27 -0.52 -11.85
C SER A 92 -9.64 -1.05 -12.24
N SER A 93 -10.21 -1.86 -11.34
CA SER A 93 -11.57 -2.37 -11.47
C SER A 93 -12.63 -1.32 -11.13
N VAL A 94 -12.24 -0.29 -10.37
CA VAL A 94 -13.08 0.82 -9.90
C VAL A 94 -13.10 1.95 -10.93
N ASP A 95 -11.94 2.36 -11.41
CA ASP A 95 -11.80 3.39 -12.45
C ASP A 95 -10.74 2.96 -13.50
N PRO A 96 -11.16 2.64 -14.74
CA PRO A 96 -10.25 2.23 -15.81
C PRO A 96 -9.20 3.28 -16.22
N GLU A 97 -9.33 4.55 -15.81
CA GLU A 97 -8.30 5.56 -16.02
C GLU A 97 -7.11 5.39 -15.06
N ALA A 98 -7.31 4.77 -13.90
CA ALA A 98 -6.24 4.47 -12.96
C ALA A 98 -5.46 3.21 -13.36
N VAL A 99 -4.14 3.30 -13.20
CA VAL A 99 -3.18 2.25 -13.54
C VAL A 99 -2.90 1.39 -12.32
N LEU A 100 -2.91 0.07 -12.47
CA LEU A 100 -2.46 -0.84 -11.41
C LEU A 100 -0.94 -0.92 -11.42
N VAL A 101 -0.31 -0.41 -10.36
CA VAL A 101 1.16 -0.35 -10.25
C VAL A 101 1.76 -1.43 -9.37
N LEU A 102 0.95 -2.01 -8.47
CA LEU A 102 1.36 -3.11 -7.62
C LEU A 102 0.20 -4.07 -7.42
N ARG A 103 0.50 -5.36 -7.39
CA ARG A 103 -0.40 -6.44 -6.99
C ARG A 103 0.33 -7.33 -6.00
N ALA A 104 -0.19 -7.45 -4.78
CA ALA A 104 0.34 -8.29 -3.73
C ALA A 104 -0.76 -9.19 -3.17
N GLY A 105 -0.42 -10.43 -2.82
CA GLY A 105 -1.38 -11.37 -2.27
C GLY A 105 -0.78 -12.26 -1.19
N ALA A 106 -1.55 -12.55 -0.16
CA ALA A 106 -1.14 -13.36 0.98
C ALA A 106 -2.31 -14.20 1.51
N ALA A 107 -1.99 -15.28 2.20
CA ALA A 107 -2.97 -15.96 3.04
C ALA A 107 -3.16 -15.13 4.32
N VAL A 108 -4.41 -14.95 4.73
CA VAL A 108 -4.80 -14.18 5.93
C VAL A 108 -5.88 -14.94 6.69
N GLU A 109 -6.00 -14.67 7.99
CA GLU A 109 -7.16 -15.10 8.77
C GLU A 109 -8.37 -14.22 8.40
N PRO A 110 -9.46 -14.78 7.84
CA PRO A 110 -10.60 -13.99 7.38
C PRO A 110 -11.27 -13.17 8.49
N GLU A 111 -11.38 -13.73 9.70
CA GLU A 111 -11.96 -13.06 10.87
C GLU A 111 -11.11 -11.89 11.34
N LEU A 112 -9.78 -11.98 11.21
CA LEU A 112 -8.87 -10.87 11.50
C LEU A 112 -9.01 -9.77 10.45
N TYR A 113 -9.02 -10.14 9.16
CA TYR A 113 -9.19 -9.19 8.06
C TYR A 113 -10.54 -8.47 8.11
N ALA A 114 -11.62 -9.15 8.51
CA ALA A 114 -12.94 -8.54 8.62
C ALA A 114 -13.01 -7.37 9.61
N ARG A 115 -12.06 -7.29 10.55
CA ARG A 115 -11.92 -6.19 11.52
C ARG A 115 -10.89 -5.14 11.09
N ALA A 116 -10.22 -5.34 9.96
CA ALA A 116 -9.11 -4.50 9.58
C ALA A 116 -9.55 -3.08 9.21
N ALA A 117 -8.73 -2.10 9.56
CA ALA A 117 -8.92 -0.72 9.16
C ALA A 117 -9.03 -0.59 7.63
N PRO A 118 -9.89 0.31 7.11
CA PRO A 118 -10.12 0.44 5.67
C PRO A 118 -8.89 0.95 4.90
N ALA A 119 -8.00 1.71 5.54
CA ALA A 119 -6.78 2.24 4.93
C ALA A 119 -5.66 1.21 4.90
N THR A 120 -4.88 1.19 3.81
CA THR A 120 -3.70 0.31 3.65
C THR A 120 -2.45 1.10 3.95
N VAL A 121 -1.53 0.52 4.71
CA VAL A 121 -0.26 1.15 5.05
C VAL A 121 0.85 0.53 4.23
N VAL A 122 1.76 1.34 3.71
CA VAL A 122 2.90 0.91 2.89
C VAL A 122 4.19 1.33 3.56
N PHE A 123 5.04 0.36 3.86
CA PHE A 123 6.39 0.58 4.35
C PHE A 123 7.38 0.34 3.23
N THR A 124 8.41 1.18 3.16
CA THR A 124 9.62 0.86 2.39
C THR A 124 10.53 0.00 3.25
N ALA A 125 10.92 -1.16 2.72
CA ALA A 125 11.69 -2.15 3.47
C ALA A 125 12.52 -2.99 2.51
N GLY A 126 13.83 -3.10 2.78
CA GLY A 126 14.68 -4.05 2.11
C GLY A 126 14.23 -5.50 2.31
N PRO A 127 14.80 -6.45 1.56
CA PRO A 127 14.36 -7.85 1.57
C PRO A 127 14.49 -8.52 2.95
N ASP A 128 15.48 -8.12 3.74
CA ASP A 128 15.80 -8.70 5.04
C ASP A 128 15.15 -7.95 6.22
N GLU A 129 14.57 -6.78 5.99
CA GLU A 129 13.92 -5.99 7.04
C GLU A 129 12.51 -6.50 7.30
N THR A 130 12.14 -6.69 8.57
CA THR A 130 10.79 -7.09 8.96
C THR A 130 9.94 -5.89 9.36
N LEU A 131 8.62 -6.08 9.39
CA LEU A 131 7.72 -5.04 9.90
C LEU A 131 7.99 -4.72 11.38
N ASP A 132 8.36 -5.72 12.19
CA ASP A 132 8.69 -5.48 13.60
C ASP A 132 9.96 -4.63 13.75
N ASP A 133 10.97 -4.82 12.89
CA ASP A 133 12.18 -4.00 12.88
C ASP A 133 11.85 -2.53 12.55
N LEU A 134 11.00 -2.31 11.55
CA LEU A 134 10.55 -0.99 11.14
C LEU A 134 9.77 -0.27 12.24
N LEU A 135 8.83 -0.96 12.89
CA LEU A 135 8.02 -0.39 13.97
C LEU A 135 8.87 -0.11 15.21
N ALA A 136 9.87 -0.95 15.52
CA ALA A 136 10.78 -0.73 16.63
C ALA A 136 11.74 0.45 16.38
N GLY A 137 12.06 0.74 15.12
CA GLY A 137 12.97 1.83 14.74
C GLY A 137 12.40 3.23 14.98
N GLY A 138 11.08 3.41 14.94
CA GLY A 138 10.40 4.69 15.21
C GLY A 138 10.65 5.82 14.20
N GLU A 139 11.50 5.60 13.20
CA GLU A 139 11.85 6.56 12.14
C GLU A 139 11.14 6.25 10.81
N ALA A 140 10.35 5.16 10.74
CA ALA A 140 9.63 4.81 9.54
C ALA A 140 8.44 5.77 9.33
N TRP A 141 8.39 6.44 8.17
CA TRP A 141 7.26 7.25 7.72
C TRP A 141 6.47 6.46 6.67
N PRO A 142 5.52 5.61 7.08
CA PRO A 142 4.80 4.80 6.13
C PRO A 142 3.85 5.65 5.30
N MET A 143 3.58 5.18 4.08
CA MET A 143 2.58 5.77 3.21
C MET A 143 1.21 5.14 3.46
N VAL A 144 0.20 5.97 3.73
CA VAL A 144 -1.19 5.57 3.91
C VAL A 144 -1.95 5.75 2.60
N LEU A 145 -2.57 4.66 2.16
CA LEU A 145 -3.46 4.61 1.00
C LEU A 145 -4.90 4.50 1.47
N ALA A 146 -5.74 5.39 0.94
CA ALA A 146 -7.18 5.33 1.18
C ALA A 146 -7.80 4.08 0.51
N PRO A 147 -9.00 3.65 0.97
CA PRO A 147 -9.84 2.74 0.17
C PRO A 147 -10.26 3.41 -1.14
N PRO A 148 -10.82 2.64 -2.10
CA PRO A 148 -11.30 3.20 -3.36
C PRO A 148 -12.31 4.33 -3.15
N PRO A 149 -12.40 5.31 -4.07
CA PRO A 149 -13.44 6.33 -4.02
C PRO A 149 -14.84 5.69 -4.05
N GLU A 150 -15.77 6.24 -3.26
CA GLU A 150 -17.19 5.89 -3.36
C GLU A 150 -17.77 6.65 -4.57
N HIS A 151 -18.42 5.92 -5.47
CA HIS A 151 -19.16 6.49 -6.61
C HIS A 151 -20.62 6.77 -6.24
#